data_AF-A0A2E3PRC0-F1
#
_entry.id   AF-A0A2E3PRC0-F1
#
_cell.length_a   1.000
_cell.length_b   1.000
_cell.length_c   1.000
_cell.angle_alpha   90.00
_cell.angle_beta   90.00
_cell.angle_gamma   90.00
#
_symmetry.space_group_name_H-M   'P 1'
#
loop_
_entity.id
_entity.type
_entity.pdbx_description
1 polymer ?
#
loop_
_entity_poly.entity_id
_entity_poly.type
_entity_poly.pdbx_seq_one_letter_code
_entity_poly.pdbx_strand_id
1 'polypeptide(L)' 'MEAGRRWRGVFPAVLTNFASDDALDAQEIERCFALRTEAGADGFSVCGSLGKAMTLEPDEEL' A
#
# COMPACT_ATOMS: atom_id res chain seq x y z
N MET A 1 14.89 -27.67 1.40
CA MET A 1 14.25 -26.55 0.70
C MET A 1 14.06 -25.42 1.71
N GLU A 2 14.78 -24.31 1.60
CA GLU A 2 14.52 -23.14 2.46
C GLU A 2 13.28 -22.40 1.95
N ALA A 3 12.09 -22.89 2.31
CA ALA A 3 10.89 -22.08 2.25
C ALA A 3 10.95 -21.09 3.44
N GLY A 4 10.96 -19.78 3.19
CA GLY A 4 10.62 -18.79 4.22
C GLY A 4 11.56 -17.61 4.47
N ARG A 5 12.60 -17.35 3.66
CA ARG A 5 13.41 -16.12 3.84
C ARG A 5 12.82 -14.85 3.23
N ARG A 6 11.79 -14.93 2.38
CA ARG A 6 11.30 -13.78 1.60
C ARG A 6 10.22 -12.91 2.27
N TRP A 7 9.67 -13.31 3.41
CA TRP A 7 8.57 -12.59 4.11
C TRP A 7 8.89 -12.44 5.61
N ARG A 8 10.01 -11.81 5.92
CA ARG A 8 10.39 -11.46 7.29
C ARG A 8 10.62 -9.96 7.35
N GLY A 9 10.03 -9.31 8.34
CA GLY A 9 10.05 -7.85 8.46
C GLY A 9 8.67 -7.28 8.79
N VAL A 10 8.54 -5.97 8.69
CA VAL A 10 7.34 -5.18 8.95
C VAL A 10 6.73 -4.76 7.62
N PHE A 11 5.53 -5.27 7.34
CA PHE A 11 4.79 -5.01 6.10
C PHE A 11 3.44 -4.39 6.45
N PRO A 12 3.36 -3.08 6.75
CA PRO A 12 2.10 -2.45 7.08
C PRO A 12 1.12 -2.57 5.90
N ALA A 13 -0.14 -2.85 6.24
CA ALA A 13 -1.24 -2.59 5.32
C ALA A 13 -1.38 -1.08 5.15
N VAL A 14 -1.52 -0.63 3.90
CA VAL A 14 -1.58 0.79 3.56
C VAL A 14 -2.90 1.14 2.89
N LEU A 15 -3.30 2.39 3.08
CA LEU A 15 -4.52 2.94 2.52
C LEU A 15 -4.27 3.34 1.06
N THR A 16 -5.27 3.14 0.20
CA THR A 16 -5.33 3.80 -1.11
C THR A 16 -6.01 5.16 -0.92
N ASN A 17 -5.26 6.22 -1.16
CA ASN A 17 -5.73 7.59 -0.98
C ASN A 17 -6.43 8.09 -2.24
N PHE A 18 -7.45 8.91 -2.02
CA PHE A 18 -8.24 9.53 -3.07
C PHE A 18 -8.30 11.03 -2.81
N ALA A 19 -8.30 11.79 -3.88
CA ALA A 19 -8.55 13.22 -3.86
C ALA A 19 -10.05 13.50 -3.59
N SER A 20 -10.40 14.77 -3.43
CA SER A 20 -11.77 15.18 -3.12
C SER A 20 -12.79 14.89 -4.24
N ASP A 21 -12.30 14.62 -5.45
CA ASP A 21 -13.09 14.25 -6.62
C ASP A 21 -13.11 12.73 -6.87
N ASP A 22 -12.74 11.93 -5.86
CA ASP A 22 -12.67 10.47 -5.88
C ASP A 22 -11.67 9.88 -6.89
N ALA A 23 -10.76 10.68 -7.45
CA ALA A 23 -9.63 10.17 -8.23
C ALA A 23 -8.49 9.69 -7.31
N LEU A 24 -7.68 8.73 -7.77
CA LEU A 24 -6.48 8.30 -7.03
C LEU A 24 -5.54 9.46 -6.74
N ASP A 25 -5.13 9.59 -5.48
CA ASP A 25 -4.14 10.57 -5.03
C ASP A 25 -2.75 9.92 -4.95
N ALA A 26 -2.10 9.80 -6.11
CA ALA A 26 -0.77 9.20 -6.22
C ALA A 26 0.28 9.92 -5.38
N GLN A 27 0.18 11.26 -5.24
CA GLN A 27 1.13 12.06 -4.48
C GLN A 27 1.03 11.77 -2.98
N GLU A 28 -0.20 11.67 -2.46
CA GLU A 28 -0.42 11.36 -1.05
C GLU A 28 -0.05 9.90 -0.73
N ILE A 29 -0.32 8.96 -1.66
CA ILE A 29 0.13 7.57 -1.56
C ILE A 29 1.67 7.53 -1.45
N GLU A 30 2.38 8.20 -2.37
CA GLU A 30 3.85 8.26 -2.38
C GLU A 30 4.39 8.87 -1.08
N ARG A 31 3.85 9.99 -0.62
CA ARG A 31 4.23 10.64 0.64
C ARG A 31 4.04 9.70 1.83
N CYS A 32 2.91 9.00 1.89
CA CYS A 32 2.62 8.05 2.95
C CYS A 32 3.56 6.84 2.94
N PHE A 33 3.95 6.35 1.76
CA PHE A 33 4.86 5.23 1.63
C PHE A 33 6.27 5.64 2.04
N ALA A 34 6.73 6.81 1.60
CA ALA A 34 8.02 7.37 1.99
C ALA A 34 8.16 7.45 3.52
N LEU A 35 7.16 7.99 4.22
CA LEU A 35 7.16 8.07 5.69
C LEU A 35 7.27 6.70 6.38
N ARG A 36 6.64 5.68 5.82
CA ARG A 36 6.68 4.31 6.40
C ARG A 36 7.99 3.62 6.08
N THR A 37 8.55 3.85 4.89
CA THR A 37 9.89 3.40 4.53
C THR A 37 10.93 4.03 5.46
N GLU A 38 10.86 5.35 5.70
CA GLU A 38 11.71 6.06 6.65
C GLU A 38 11.55 5.54 8.09
N ALA A 39 10.35 5.11 8.47
CA ALA A 39 10.08 4.48 9.76
C ALA A 39 10.56 3.02 9.86
N GLY A 40 11.13 2.44 8.79
CA GLY A 40 11.71 1.10 8.79
C GLY A 40 10.78 -0.02 8.32
N ALA A 41 9.77 0.28 7.50
CA ALA A 41 8.99 -0.76 6.84
C ALA A 41 9.86 -1.54 5.84
N ASP A 42 9.77 -2.87 5.87
CA ASP A 42 10.47 -3.78 4.96
C ASP A 42 9.71 -3.99 3.64
N GLY A 43 8.45 -3.56 3.58
CA GLY A 43 7.60 -3.56 2.40
C GLY A 43 6.16 -3.15 2.74
N PHE A 44 5.22 -3.37 1.82
CA PHE A 44 3.84 -2.92 1.98
C PHE A 44 2.84 -4.01 1.58
N SER A 45 1.69 -4.03 2.26
CA SER A 45 0.51 -4.77 1.81
C SER A 45 -0.50 -3.76 1.25
N VAL A 46 -0.63 -3.74 -0.07
CA VAL A 46 -1.48 -2.82 -0.84
C VAL A 46 -2.77 -3.52 -1.27
N CYS A 47 -3.78 -2.75 -1.68
CA CYS A 47 -5.04 -3.27 -2.23
C CYS A 47 -5.66 -4.38 -1.35
N GLY A 48 -5.56 -4.24 -0.03
CA GLY A 48 -6.22 -5.11 0.94
C GLY A 48 -7.52 -4.50 1.46
N SER A 49 -8.09 -5.09 2.52
CA SER A 49 -9.28 -4.51 3.19
C SER A 49 -9.03 -3.04 3.61
N LEU A 50 -7.88 -2.76 4.23
CA LEU A 50 -7.48 -1.39 4.57
C LEU A 50 -7.19 -0.54 3.32
N GLY A 51 -6.65 -1.15 2.27
CA GLY A 51 -6.40 -0.51 0.97
C GLY A 51 -7.66 -0.30 0.12
N LYS A 52 -8.85 -0.58 0.67
CA LYS A 52 -10.14 -0.41 -0.01
C LYS A 52 -10.30 -1.22 -1.31
N ALA A 53 -9.72 -2.41 -1.38
CA ALA A 53 -9.78 -3.29 -2.57
C ALA A 53 -11.19 -3.45 -3.16
N MET A 54 -12.21 -3.57 -2.29
CA MET A 54 -13.60 -3.77 -2.73
C MET A 54 -14.25 -2.54 -3.38
N THR A 55 -13.58 -1.38 -3.38
CA THR A 55 -14.08 -0.14 -3.97
C THR A 55 -13.15 0.41 -5.05
N LEU A 56 -12.09 -0.31 -5.41
CA LEU A 56 -11.20 0.08 -6.50
C LEU A 56 -11.75 -0.43 -7.83
N GLU A 57 -11.61 0.38 -8.87
CA GLU A 57 -11.75 -0.08 -10.23
C GLU A 57 -10.53 -0.94 -10.62
N PRO A 58 -10.66 -1.89 -11.56
CA PRO A 58 -9.56 -2.81 -11.90
C PRO A 58 -8.28 -2.14 -12.38
N ASP A 59 -8.37 -0.95 -12.99
CA ASP A 59 -7.23 -0.15 -13.43
C ASP A 59 -6.55 0.62 -12.29
N GLU A 60 -7.25 0.85 -11.18
CA GLU A 60 -6.70 1.48 -9.98
C GLU A 60 -5.83 0.52 -9.14
N GLU A 61 -5.95 -0.80 -9.36
CA GLU A 61 -5.16 -1.82 -8.67
C GLU A 61 -3.82 -2.17 -9.36
N LEU A 62 -3.57 -1.68 -10.59
CA LEU A 62 -2.45 -2.05 -11.47
C LEU A 62 -1.25 -1.10 -11.41
#